data_AF-A0A937CWA2-F1
#
_entry.id   AF-A0A937CWA2-F1
#
_cell.length_a   1.000
_cell.length_b   1.000
_cell.length_c   1.000
_cell.angle_alpha   90.00
_cell.angle_beta   90.00
_cell.angle_gamma   90.00
#
_symmetry.space_group_name_H-M   'P 1'
#
loop_
_entity.id
_entity.type
_entity.pdbx_description
1 polymer ?
#
loop_
_entity_poly.entity_id
_entity_poly.type
_entity_poly.pdbx_seq_one_letter_code
_entity_poly.pdbx_strand_id
1 'polypeptide(L)'
;MSSLQDARSSPSSFPADLPADPAPVESPLSPAPQLAQASRALWVATLSLMAAYMQNPAPAHRLLLARRIARNFDTLGRQECFAPGCRATFARLARRWQARAEQLTPEGPAPRRGWFARLFPARY
;
A
#
# COMPACT_ATOMS: atom_id res chain seq x y z
N MET A 1 49.92 -66.62 -23.45
CA MET A 1 49.69 -65.34 -24.16
C MET A 1 48.68 -64.53 -23.37
N SER A 2 49.06 -63.34 -22.89
CA SER A 2 48.23 -62.19 -22.45
C SER A 2 48.69 -61.58 -21.12
N SER A 3 48.78 -60.25 -21.17
CA SER A 3 48.42 -59.24 -20.15
C SER A 3 49.19 -59.11 -18.84
N LEU A 4 49.27 -57.81 -18.46
CA LEU A 4 49.37 -57.17 -17.14
C LEU A 4 50.65 -56.39 -16.80
N GLN A 5 50.36 -55.26 -16.16
CA GLN A 5 51.15 -54.39 -15.27
C GLN A 5 51.81 -53.18 -15.93
N ASP A 6 51.24 -51.99 -15.76
CA ASP A 6 51.04 -51.17 -14.53
C ASP A 6 52.18 -50.16 -14.40
N ALA A 7 51.84 -48.87 -14.50
CA ALA A 7 52.60 -47.82 -13.88
C ALA A 7 51.67 -46.66 -13.53
N ARG A 8 51.33 -46.62 -12.24
CA ARG A 8 50.71 -45.51 -11.51
C ARG A 8 51.48 -44.20 -11.73
N SER A 9 50.77 -43.08 -11.84
CA SER A 9 51.10 -41.80 -11.18
C SER A 9 49.95 -40.79 -11.35
N SER A 10 49.15 -40.63 -10.29
CA SER A 10 48.49 -39.35 -9.93
C SER A 10 49.52 -38.44 -9.22
N PRO A 11 49.32 -37.11 -9.00
CA PRO A 11 48.04 -36.40 -8.88
C PRO A 11 47.99 -35.01 -9.55
N SER A 12 46.80 -34.56 -9.97
CA SER A 12 46.55 -33.13 -10.19
C SER A 12 45.56 -32.63 -9.14
N SER A 13 46.12 -31.91 -8.16
CA SER A 13 45.42 -31.14 -7.15
C SER A 13 44.46 -30.15 -7.79
N PHE A 14 43.16 -30.35 -7.57
CA PHE A 14 42.21 -29.24 -7.61
C PHE A 14 42.10 -28.65 -6.21
N PRO A 15 42.46 -27.37 -6.00
CA PRO A 15 42.24 -26.73 -4.72
C PRO A 15 40.74 -26.58 -4.46
N ALA A 16 40.35 -27.06 -3.28
CA ALA A 16 39.12 -26.72 -2.58
C ALA A 16 39.06 -25.20 -2.25
N ASP A 17 37.84 -24.77 -1.94
CA ASP A 17 37.50 -23.47 -1.33
C ASP A 17 37.64 -22.23 -2.20
N LEU A 18 36.64 -22.02 -3.06
CA LEU A 18 36.08 -20.68 -3.25
C LEU A 18 35.21 -20.38 -2.02
N PRO A 19 35.53 -19.36 -1.20
CA PRO A 19 34.60 -18.91 -0.18
C PRO A 19 33.35 -18.44 -0.90
N ALA A 20 32.23 -19.10 -0.60
CA ALA A 20 30.92 -18.61 -0.98
C ALA A 20 30.82 -17.14 -0.56
N ASP A 21 30.68 -16.26 -1.55
CA ASP A 21 30.24 -14.89 -1.31
C ASP A 21 29.03 -14.99 -0.36
N PRO A 22 29.10 -14.48 0.89
CA PRO A 22 27.90 -14.38 1.67
C PRO A 22 27.04 -13.38 0.92
N ALA A 23 26.02 -13.91 0.23
CA ALA A 23 24.91 -13.14 -0.31
C ALA A 23 24.58 -12.04 0.72
N PRO A 24 24.45 -10.77 0.28
CA PRO A 24 24.41 -9.63 1.18
C PRO A 24 23.41 -9.95 2.28
N VAL A 25 23.94 -10.19 3.48
CA VAL A 25 23.14 -10.48 4.66
C VAL A 25 22.27 -9.25 4.78
N GLU A 26 20.99 -9.38 4.41
CA GLU A 26 19.93 -8.42 4.66
C GLU A 26 19.86 -8.32 6.19
N SER A 27 20.80 -7.56 6.75
CA SER A 27 20.81 -7.22 8.15
C SER A 27 19.43 -6.62 8.38
N PRO A 28 18.63 -7.18 9.31
CA PRO A 28 17.32 -6.64 9.57
C PRO A 28 17.55 -5.21 10.06
N LEU A 29 17.43 -4.26 9.14
CA LEU A 29 17.50 -2.84 9.42
C LEU A 29 16.52 -2.63 10.57
N SER A 30 16.95 -1.90 11.60
CA SER A 30 16.07 -1.60 12.72
C SER A 30 14.67 -1.19 12.21
N PRO A 31 13.58 -1.55 12.89
CA PRO A 31 12.23 -1.30 12.37
C PRO A 31 11.94 0.20 12.16
N ALA A 32 12.66 1.08 12.86
CA ALA A 32 12.52 2.53 12.77
C ALA A 32 12.83 3.12 11.38
N PRO A 33 14.01 2.91 10.75
CA PRO A 33 14.29 3.40 9.39
C PRO A 33 13.33 2.82 8.33
N GLN A 34 12.90 1.56 8.47
CA GLN A 34 11.93 0.97 7.55
C GLN A 34 10.56 1.65 7.65
N LEU A 35 10.11 1.93 8.88
CA LEU A 35 8.86 2.65 9.12
C LEU A 35 8.91 4.08 8.56
N ALA A 36 10.04 4.77 8.72
CA ALA A 36 10.23 6.10 8.17
C ALA A 36 10.19 6.09 6.63
N GLN A 37 10.85 5.11 5.99
CA GLN A 37 10.82 4.94 4.53
C GLN A 37 9.41 4.63 4.03
N ALA A 38 8.70 3.69 4.66
CA ALA A 38 7.31 3.36 4.32
C ALA A 38 6.37 4.57 4.48
N SER A 39 6.54 5.34 5.56
CA SER A 39 5.76 6.56 5.81
C SER A 39 6.03 7.64 4.77
N ARG A 40 7.29 7.80 4.33
CA ARG A 40 7.66 8.72 3.25
C ARG A 40 7.06 8.28 1.92
N ALA A 41 7.13 6.99 1.59
CA ALA A 41 6.51 6.44 0.38
C ALA A 41 5.00 6.67 0.37
N LEU A 42 4.33 6.43 1.51
CA LEU A 42 2.90 6.70 1.69
C LEU A 42 2.57 8.19 1.52
N TRP A 43 3.42 9.09 2.02
CA TRP A 43 3.25 10.53 1.82
C TRP A 43 3.31 10.90 0.33
N VAL A 44 4.33 10.43 -0.39
CA VAL A 44 4.46 10.65 -1.84
C VAL A 44 3.26 10.11 -2.60
N ALA A 45 2.83 8.88 -2.30
CA ALA A 45 1.64 8.29 -2.91
C ALA A 45 0.37 9.12 -2.67
N THR A 46 0.25 9.72 -1.48
CA THR A 46 -0.89 10.59 -1.13
C THR A 46 -0.89 11.88 -1.96
N LEU A 47 0.28 12.49 -2.16
CA LEU A 47 0.42 13.66 -3.05
C LEU A 47 0.06 13.31 -4.49
N SER A 48 0.51 12.16 -5.00
CA SER A 48 0.14 11.69 -6.34
C SER A 48 -1.37 11.46 -6.49
N LEU A 49 -2.03 10.91 -5.45
CA LEU A 49 -3.49 10.76 -5.46
C LEU A 49 -4.22 12.11 -5.44
N MET A 50 -3.72 13.10 -4.70
CA MET A 50 -4.28 14.46 -4.71
C MET A 50 -4.15 15.10 -6.09
N ALA A 51 -3.01 14.94 -6.77
CA ALA A 51 -2.82 15.40 -8.14
C ALA A 51 -3.79 14.70 -9.11
N ALA A 52 -3.92 13.38 -9.01
CA ALA A 52 -4.89 12.62 -9.80
C ALA A 52 -6.34 13.08 -9.54
N TYR A 53 -6.69 13.37 -8.29
CA TYR A 53 -8.02 13.87 -7.94
C TYR A 53 -8.35 15.21 -8.60
N MET A 54 -7.35 16.10 -8.77
CA MET A 54 -7.53 17.39 -9.44
C MET A 54 -7.73 17.24 -10.95
N GLN A 55 -7.08 16.26 -11.57
CA GLN A 55 -7.14 16.01 -13.02
C GLN A 55 -8.37 15.20 -13.45
N ASN A 56 -9.03 14.50 -12.52
CA ASN A 56 -10.16 13.62 -12.84
C ASN A 56 -11.51 14.38 -12.85
N PRO A 57 -12.22 14.45 -13.99
CA PRO A 57 -13.54 15.07 -14.05
C PRO A 57 -14.67 14.12 -13.57
N ALA A 58 -14.48 12.80 -13.65
CA ALA A 58 -15.53 11.82 -13.38
C ALA A 58 -15.87 11.71 -11.87
N PRO A 59 -17.12 11.97 -11.44
CA PRO A 59 -17.50 12.01 -10.01
C PRO A 59 -17.23 10.71 -9.25
N ALA A 60 -17.53 9.56 -9.86
CA ALA A 60 -17.32 8.25 -9.24
C ALA A 60 -15.84 7.96 -8.95
N HIS A 61 -14.95 8.31 -9.89
CA HIS A 61 -13.51 8.16 -9.69
C HIS A 61 -12.98 9.12 -8.62
N ARG A 62 -13.48 10.37 -8.60
CA ARG A 62 -13.14 11.35 -7.55
C ARG A 62 -13.55 10.87 -6.15
N LEU A 63 -14.69 10.19 -6.03
CA LEU A 63 -15.13 9.61 -4.75
C LEU A 63 -14.12 8.56 -4.24
N LEU A 64 -13.71 7.62 -5.10
CA LEU A 64 -12.74 6.59 -4.72
C LEU A 64 -11.39 7.18 -4.33
N LEU A 65 -10.91 8.16 -5.10
CA LEU A 65 -9.67 8.89 -4.80
C LEU A 65 -9.77 9.63 -3.47
N ALA A 66 -10.87 10.36 -3.20
CA ALA A 66 -11.08 11.07 -1.94
C ALA A 66 -11.05 10.12 -0.74
N ARG A 67 -11.70 8.95 -0.83
CA ARG A 67 -11.66 7.92 0.22
C ARG A 67 -10.25 7.36 0.42
N ARG A 68 -9.51 7.12 -0.67
CA ARG A 68 -8.12 6.64 -0.62
C ARG A 68 -7.21 7.65 0.07
N ILE A 69 -7.32 8.93 -0.30
CA ILE A 69 -6.56 10.03 0.30
C ILE A 69 -6.87 10.16 1.79
N ALA A 70 -8.15 10.13 2.18
CA ALA A 70 -8.56 10.19 3.58
C ALA A 70 -7.93 9.07 4.42
N ARG A 71 -7.97 7.82 3.93
CA ARG A 71 -7.35 6.67 4.59
C ARG A 71 -5.83 6.81 4.71
N ASN A 72 -5.14 7.29 3.67
CA ASN A 72 -3.70 7.48 3.75
C ASN A 72 -3.31 8.52 4.82
N PHE A 73 -4.05 9.64 4.90
CA PHE A 73 -3.84 10.64 5.95
C PHE A 73 -4.09 10.10 7.36
N ASP A 74 -5.14 9.30 7.53
CA ASP A 74 -5.42 8.63 8.80
C ASP A 74 -4.28 7.67 9.19
N THR A 75 -3.77 6.87 8.25
CA THR A 75 -2.60 6.01 8.46
C THR A 75 -1.35 6.82 8.84
N LEU A 76 -1.05 7.92 8.11
CA LEU A 76 0.10 8.81 8.41
C LEU A 76 -0.03 9.47 9.79
N GLY A 77 -1.25 9.84 10.19
CA GLY A 77 -1.53 10.45 11.49
C GLY A 77 -1.29 9.51 12.68
N ARG A 78 -1.29 8.20 12.46
CA ARG A 78 -1.02 7.18 13.50
C ARG A 78 0.45 6.81 13.63
N GLN A 79 1.30 7.16 12.65
CA GLN A 79 2.71 6.77 12.68
C GLN A 79 3.52 7.66 13.64
N GLU A 80 4.22 7.04 14.59
CA GLU A 80 5.01 7.74 15.62
C GLU A 80 6.29 8.39 15.07
N CYS A 81 6.67 8.07 13.82
CA CYS A 81 7.83 8.69 13.15
C CYS A 81 7.63 10.18 12.82
N PHE A 82 6.41 10.72 12.93
CA PHE A 82 6.12 12.13 12.73
C PHE A 82 5.88 12.88 14.05
N ALA A 83 6.31 14.14 14.07
CA ALA A 83 6.04 15.04 15.20
C ALA A 83 4.52 15.16 15.47
N PRO A 84 4.09 15.38 16.74
CA PRO A 84 2.68 15.50 17.10
C PRO A 84 1.90 16.53 16.27
N GLY A 85 2.50 17.68 15.95
CA GLY A 85 1.88 18.71 15.12
C GLY A 85 1.59 18.25 13.67
N CYS A 86 2.49 17.44 13.09
CA CYS A 86 2.28 16.83 11.78
C CYS A 86 1.13 15.82 11.84
N ARG A 87 1.11 14.96 12.87
CA ARG A 87 0.03 13.97 13.08
C ARG A 87 -1.34 14.63 13.24
N ALA A 88 -1.42 15.72 14.02
CA ALA A 88 -2.64 16.52 14.14
C ALA A 88 -3.09 17.15 12.81
N THR A 89 -2.13 17.56 11.98
CA THR A 89 -2.42 18.07 10.63
C THR A 89 -2.94 16.98 9.71
N PHE A 90 -2.34 15.79 9.72
CA PHE A 90 -2.85 14.64 8.96
C PHE A 90 -4.26 14.25 9.42
N ALA A 91 -4.54 14.23 10.72
CA ALA A 91 -5.88 13.96 11.23
C ALA A 91 -6.93 14.98 10.72
N ARG A 92 -6.58 16.29 10.69
CA ARG A 92 -7.45 17.32 10.11
C ARG A 92 -7.69 17.10 8.61
N LEU A 93 -6.64 16.76 7.86
CA LEU A 93 -6.73 16.50 6.43
C LEU A 93 -7.55 15.24 6.14
N ALA A 94 -7.40 14.17 6.93
CA ALA A 94 -8.21 12.97 6.83
C ALA A 94 -9.70 13.29 6.96
N ARG A 95 -10.09 14.04 7.99
CA ARG A 95 -11.49 14.48 8.19
C ARG A 95 -12.01 15.32 7.03
N ARG A 96 -11.21 16.26 6.53
CA ARG A 96 -11.59 17.11 5.39
C ARG A 96 -11.83 16.29 4.12
N TRP A 97 -10.95 15.34 3.83
CA TRP A 97 -11.09 14.47 2.66
C TRP A 97 -12.22 13.46 2.80
N GLN A 98 -12.50 13.00 4.03
CA GLN A 98 -13.66 12.17 4.32
C GLN A 98 -14.98 12.92 4.06
N ALA A 99 -15.11 14.15 4.57
CA ALA A 99 -16.26 15.01 4.27
C ALA A 99 -16.40 15.28 2.77
N ARG A 100 -15.27 15.41 2.06
CA ARG A 100 -15.27 15.57 0.59
C ARG A 100 -15.75 14.32 -0.13
N ALA A 101 -15.41 13.12 0.36
CA ALA A 101 -15.93 11.87 -0.18
C ALA A 101 -17.44 11.72 0.08
N GLU A 102 -17.92 12.14 1.25
CA GLU A 102 -19.34 12.12 1.58
C GLU A 102 -20.16 13.00 0.62
N GLN A 103 -19.68 14.21 0.32
CA GLN A 103 -20.31 15.11 -0.66
C GLN A 103 -20.40 14.53 -2.08
N LEU A 104 -19.50 13.60 -2.44
CA LEU A 104 -19.46 12.97 -3.76
C LEU A 104 -20.20 11.64 -3.80
N THR A 105 -20.64 11.13 -2.65
CA THR A 105 -21.39 9.88 -2.60
C THR A 105 -22.75 10.17 -3.24
N PRO A 106 -23.11 9.47 -4.34
CA PRO A 106 -24.44 9.61 -4.90
C PRO A 106 -25.42 9.27 -3.78
N GLU A 107 -26.41 10.13 -3.54
CA GLU A 107 -27.55 9.72 -2.72
C GLU A 107 -28.14 8.48 -3.40
N GLY A 108 -27.79 7.30 -2.88
CA GLY A 108 -28.53 6.09 -3.20
C GLY A 108 -30.00 6.38 -2.95
N PRO A 109 -30.92 5.83 -3.75
CA PRO A 109 -32.32 6.22 -3.72
C PRO A 109 -32.79 6.23 -2.27
N ALA A 110 -33.04 7.42 -1.72
CA ALA A 110 -33.79 7.54 -0.48
C ALA A 110 -35.01 6.64 -0.65
N PRO A 111 -35.35 5.77 0.31
CA PRO A 111 -36.54 4.94 0.18
C PRO A 111 -37.69 5.89 -0.12
N ARG A 112 -38.24 5.80 -1.33
CA ARG A 112 -39.35 6.60 -1.83
C ARG A 112 -40.60 6.23 -1.04
N ARG A 113 -40.66 6.60 0.25
CA ARG A 113 -41.89 6.81 0.99
C ARG A 113 -42.61 7.94 0.29
N GLY A 114 -43.56 7.65 -0.60
CA GLY A 114 -44.38 8.75 -1.11
C GLY A 114 -45.36 8.50 -2.24
N TRP A 115 -45.16 7.53 -3.15
CA TRP A 115 -46.12 7.41 -4.26
C TRP A 115 -46.51 5.98 -4.66
N PHE A 116 -45.61 4.99 -4.59
CA PHE A 116 -45.99 3.60 -4.85
C PHE A 116 -46.96 3.04 -3.80
N ALA A 117 -46.91 3.53 -2.56
CA ALA A 117 -47.88 3.19 -1.50
C ALA A 117 -49.31 3.73 -1.76
N ARG A 118 -49.49 4.63 -2.75
CA ARG A 118 -50.83 5.09 -3.18
C ARG A 118 -51.41 4.27 -4.33
N LEU A 119 -50.59 3.51 -5.06
CA LEU A 119 -51.03 2.77 -6.25
C LEU A 119 -51.36 1.30 -5.97
N PHE A 120 -50.90 0.75 -4.86
CA PHE A 120 -51.23 -0.61 -4.45
C PHE A 120 -51.65 -0.64 -2.98
N PRO A 121 -52.92 -0.30 -2.66
CA PRO A 121 -53.48 -0.72 -1.38
C PRO A 121 -53.51 -2.24 -1.37
N ALA A 122 -52.72 -2.85 -0.48
CA ALA A 122 -52.79 -4.28 -0.23
C ALA A 122 -54.25 -4.61 0.17
N ARG A 123 -54.95 -5.33 -0.71
CA ARG A 123 -56.20 -6.00 -0.36
C ARG A 123 -55.81 -7.28 0.36
N TYR A 124 -56.27 -7.39 1.61
CA TYR A 124 -56.25 -8.61 2.41
C TYR A 124 -56.91 -9.76 1.67
#